data_AF-A0A6J1R3R5-F1
#
_entry.id   AF-A0A6J1R3R5-F1
#
_cell.length_a   1.000
_cell.length_b   1.000
_cell.length_c   1.000
_cell.angle_alpha   90.00
_cell.angle_beta   90.00
_cell.angle_gamma   90.00
#
_symmetry.space_group_name_H-M   'P 1'
#
loop_
_entity.id
_entity.type
_entity.pdbx_description
1 polymer ?
#
loop_
_entity_poly.entity_id
_entity_poly.type
_entity_poly.pdbx_seq_one_letter_code
_entity_poly.pdbx_strand_id
1 'polypeptide(L)'
;MQSIVLRYYRVNKTFMSQIGVWPYQSRTMRILIPSMIVLIDVSCIIAEIIRMLDTWGDVDIAVECMISIIIVVGCFTKLFNLIFKIKEMRHMFSLIEYHWHVFTNSTDVEIMQDYVTFGRKVVIFYAKNQKRGAVSICLNGFLKQIFLSKNK
;
A
#
# COMPACT_ATOMS: atom_id res chain seq x y z
N MET A 1 11.20 18.64 12.58
CA MET A 1 9.98 18.02 13.12
C MET A 1 10.00 18.03 14.64
N GLN A 2 9.19 18.89 15.26
CA GLN A 2 8.97 18.88 16.71
C GLN A 2 8.50 17.50 17.20
N SER A 3 8.92 17.12 18.42
CA SER A 3 8.63 15.81 19.05
C SER A 3 7.13 15.52 19.17
N ILE A 4 6.31 16.56 19.26
CA ILE A 4 4.86 16.51 19.40
C ILE A 4 4.21 16.06 18.09
N VAL A 5 4.56 16.69 16.95
CA VAL A 5 4.06 16.32 15.61
C VAL A 5 4.44 14.89 15.26
N LEU A 6 5.68 14.49 15.57
CA LEU A 6 6.14 13.11 15.41
C LEU A 6 5.33 12.09 16.21
N ARG A 7 4.80 12.47 17.39
CA ARG A 7 3.96 11.60 18.22
C ARG A 7 2.59 11.37 17.58
N TYR A 8 1.98 12.43 17.07
CA TYR A 8 0.68 12.39 16.39
C TYR A 8 0.72 11.62 15.07
N TYR A 9 1.74 11.88 14.25
CA TYR A 9 1.89 11.24 12.93
C TYR A 9 2.67 9.92 12.97
N ARG A 10 3.02 9.40 14.15
CA ARG A 10 3.82 8.17 14.30
C ARG A 10 3.25 6.99 13.52
N VAL A 11 1.93 6.81 13.57
CA VAL A 11 1.25 5.70 12.89
C VAL A 11 1.38 5.83 11.38
N ASN A 12 1.07 7.00 10.82
CA ASN A 12 1.24 7.25 9.38
C ASN A 12 2.70 7.11 8.95
N LYS A 13 3.64 7.55 9.77
CA LYS A 13 5.08 7.37 9.56
C LYS A 13 5.44 5.88 9.49
N THR A 14 5.00 5.07 10.44
CA THR A 14 5.28 3.62 10.43
C THR A 14 4.69 2.95 9.19
N PHE A 15 3.45 3.26 8.82
CA PHE A 15 2.82 2.70 7.62
C PHE A 15 3.54 3.10 6.33
N MET A 16 3.81 4.38 6.12
CA MET A 16 4.54 4.85 4.94
C MET A 16 5.97 4.32 4.89
N SER A 17 6.59 4.09 6.05
CA SER A 17 7.93 3.53 6.15
C SER A 17 7.96 2.04 5.79
N GLN A 18 6.93 1.28 6.15
CA GLN A 18 6.76 -0.13 5.76
C GLN A 18 6.59 -0.32 4.24
N ILE A 19 6.04 0.68 3.55
CA ILE A 19 5.91 0.68 2.08
C ILE A 19 7.17 1.24 1.40
N GLY A 20 8.10 1.85 2.16
CA GLY A 20 9.32 2.46 1.64
C GLY A 20 9.13 3.84 0.99
N VAL A 21 7.93 4.41 1.12
CA VAL A 21 7.55 5.70 0.50
C VAL A 21 7.87 6.90 1.40
N TRP A 22 8.28 6.67 2.64
CA TRP A 22 8.57 7.76 3.58
C TRP A 22 9.69 8.69 3.06
N PRO A 23 9.44 10.01 2.93
CA PRO A 23 10.34 10.93 2.22
C PRO A 23 11.65 11.20 2.97
N TYR A 24 11.71 10.97 4.28
CA TYR A 24 12.89 11.18 5.12
C TYR A 24 13.62 9.87 5.48
N GLN A 25 13.29 8.76 4.82
CA GLN A 25 13.91 7.45 5.06
C GLN A 25 15.27 7.34 4.36
N SER A 26 16.14 6.46 4.84
CA SER A 26 17.46 6.23 4.25
C SER A 26 17.33 5.83 2.77
N ARG A 27 18.22 6.36 1.92
CA ARG A 27 18.17 6.15 0.46
C ARG A 27 18.10 4.67 0.09
N THR A 28 18.83 3.82 0.81
CA THR A 28 18.85 2.36 0.60
C THR A 28 17.50 1.73 0.88
N MET A 29 16.88 2.02 2.03
CA MET A 29 15.61 1.41 2.43
C MET A 29 14.44 1.90 1.55
N ARG A 30 14.56 3.13 1.02
CA ARG A 30 13.61 3.72 0.06
C ARG A 30 13.58 3.00 -1.30
N ILE A 31 14.67 2.34 -1.67
CA ILE A 31 14.78 1.59 -2.94
C ILE A 31 14.54 0.10 -2.67
N LEU A 32 15.12 -0.42 -1.59
CA LEU A 32 15.06 -1.83 -1.26
C LEU A 32 13.62 -2.29 -0.94
N ILE A 33 12.86 -1.54 -0.13
CA ILE A 33 11.50 -1.94 0.22
C ILE A 33 10.59 -1.99 -1.02
N PRO A 34 10.45 -0.93 -1.85
CA PRO A 34 9.60 -1.00 -3.03
C PRO A 34 10.08 -2.06 -4.03
N SER A 35 11.40 -2.24 -4.18
CA SER A 35 11.95 -3.30 -5.03
C SER A 35 11.50 -4.69 -4.58
N MET A 36 11.56 -4.97 -3.27
CA MET A 36 11.07 -6.25 -2.73
C MET A 36 9.56 -6.44 -2.93
N ILE A 37 8.76 -5.38 -2.78
CA ILE A 37 7.31 -5.42 -3.04
C ILE A 37 7.06 -5.76 -4.51
N VAL A 38 7.76 -5.09 -5.44
CA VAL A 38 7.66 -5.34 -6.87
C VAL A 38 8.04 -6.77 -7.23
N LEU A 39 9.11 -7.32 -6.62
CA LEU A 39 9.51 -8.70 -6.86
C LEU A 39 8.44 -9.72 -6.43
N ILE A 40 7.78 -9.47 -5.30
CA ILE A 40 6.66 -10.29 -4.83
C ILE A 40 5.48 -10.18 -5.80
N ASP A 41 5.12 -8.96 -6.22
CA ASP A 41 4.01 -8.73 -7.14
C ASP A 41 4.24 -9.41 -8.50
N VAL A 42 5.45 -9.32 -9.05
CA VAL A 42 5.83 -10.02 -10.30
C VAL A 42 5.73 -11.53 -10.14
N SER A 43 6.14 -12.08 -8.98
CA SER A 43 6.02 -13.51 -8.70
C SER A 43 4.56 -13.96 -8.68
N CYS A 44 3.66 -13.14 -8.11
CA CYS A 44 2.23 -13.40 -8.14
C CYS A 44 1.65 -13.37 -9.56
N ILE A 45 2.04 -12.39 -10.39
CA ILE A 45 1.59 -12.32 -11.79
C ILE A 45 2.01 -13.56 -12.58
N ILE A 46 3.26 -14.02 -12.40
CA ILE A 46 3.76 -15.25 -13.05
C ILE A 46 2.90 -16.45 -12.67
N ALA A 47 2.55 -16.60 -11.38
CA ALA A 47 1.69 -17.69 -10.92
C ALA A 47 0.29 -17.63 -11.54
N GLU A 48 -0.29 -16.43 -11.71
CA GLU A 48 -1.58 -16.26 -12.38
C GLU A 48 -1.54 -16.58 -13.87
N ILE A 49 -0.47 -16.22 -14.58
CA ILE A 49 -0.26 -16.57 -15.99
C ILE A 49 -0.17 -18.09 -16.16
N ILE A 50 0.56 -18.79 -15.28
CA ILE A 50 0.67 -20.25 -15.30
C ILE A 50 -0.71 -20.89 -15.10
N ARG A 51 -1.51 -20.39 -14.15
CA ARG A 51 -2.90 -20.86 -13.96
C ARG A 51 -3.75 -20.63 -15.22
N MET A 52 -3.61 -19.47 -15.85
CA MET A 52 -4.36 -19.17 -17.07
C MET A 52 -4.04 -20.14 -18.23
N LEU A 53 -2.78 -20.59 -18.33
CA LEU A 53 -2.34 -21.55 -19.35
C LEU A 53 -2.82 -22.99 -19.06
N ASP A 54 -2.83 -23.45 -17.80
CA ASP A 54 -3.26 -24.83 -17.45
C ASP A 54 -4.79 -25.01 -17.53
N THR A 55 -5.56 -23.93 -17.43
CA THR A 55 -7.04 -23.94 -17.49
C THR A 55 -7.61 -23.43 -18.82
N TRP A 56 -6.85 -23.56 -19.92
CA TRP A 56 -7.23 -23.07 -21.24
C TRP A 56 -8.50 -23.79 -21.75
N GLY A 57 -9.66 -23.16 -21.53
CA GLY A 57 -10.98 -23.71 -21.85
C GLY A 57 -12.11 -23.21 -20.95
N ASP A 58 -11.80 -22.82 -19.71
CA ASP A 58 -12.78 -22.30 -18.75
C ASP A 58 -12.80 -20.77 -18.74
N VAL A 59 -13.83 -20.18 -19.34
CA VAL A 59 -13.97 -18.72 -19.50
C VAL A 59 -14.08 -18.02 -18.14
N ASP A 60 -14.75 -18.64 -17.17
CA ASP A 60 -14.92 -18.09 -15.82
C ASP A 60 -13.57 -17.89 -15.09
N ILE A 61 -12.66 -18.86 -15.22
CA ILE A 61 -11.34 -18.80 -14.58
C ILE A 61 -10.46 -17.75 -15.28
N ALA A 62 -10.55 -17.63 -16.61
CA ALA A 62 -9.83 -16.61 -17.36
C ALA A 62 -10.24 -15.19 -16.96
N VAL A 63 -11.54 -14.95 -16.77
CA VAL A 63 -12.06 -13.63 -16.34
C VAL A 63 -11.59 -13.28 -14.93
N GLU A 64 -11.60 -14.22 -13.99
CA GLU A 64 -11.11 -14.01 -12.63
C GLU A 64 -9.61 -13.65 -12.61
N CYS A 65 -8.79 -14.36 -13.40
CA CYS A 65 -7.38 -14.03 -13.58
C CYS A 65 -7.16 -12.64 -14.18
N MET A 66 -7.93 -12.25 -15.21
CA MET A 66 -7.83 -10.90 -15.78
C MET A 66 -8.15 -9.80 -14.76
N ILE A 67 -9.18 -9.99 -13.95
CA ILE A 67 -9.55 -9.03 -12.89
C ILE A 67 -8.39 -8.88 -11.89
N SER A 68 -7.79 -10.00 -11.47
CA SER A 68 -6.68 -9.98 -10.53
C SER A 68 -5.44 -9.28 -11.09
N ILE A 69 -5.07 -9.55 -12.35
CA ILE A 69 -3.97 -8.85 -13.05
C ILE A 69 -4.22 -7.33 -13.07
N ILE A 70 -5.44 -6.89 -13.40
CA ILE A 70 -5.78 -5.46 -13.43
C ILE A 70 -5.58 -4.81 -12.05
N ILE A 71 -5.97 -5.49 -10.98
CA ILE A 71 -5.81 -5.01 -9.60
C ILE A 71 -4.32 -4.89 -9.25
N VAL A 72 -3.50 -5.89 -9.58
CA VAL A 72 -2.05 -5.87 -9.30
C VAL A 72 -1.36 -4.75 -10.09
N VAL A 73 -1.68 -4.60 -11.38
CA VAL A 73 -1.16 -3.50 -12.20
C VAL A 73 -1.54 -2.15 -11.62
N GLY A 74 -2.80 -1.98 -11.20
CA GLY A 74 -3.25 -0.75 -10.54
C GLY A 74 -2.48 -0.44 -9.24
N CYS A 75 -2.16 -1.47 -8.45
CA CYS A 75 -1.32 -1.33 -7.25
C CYS A 75 0.10 -0.89 -7.62
N PHE A 76 0.69 -1.49 -8.67
CA PHE A 76 2.01 -1.16 -9.16
C PHE A 76 2.10 0.30 -9.65
N THR A 77 1.13 0.75 -10.45
CA THR A 77 1.05 2.14 -10.93
C THR A 77 0.92 3.12 -9.77
N LYS A 78 0.11 2.80 -8.74
CA LYS A 78 0.01 3.62 -7.53
C LYS A 78 1.34 3.72 -6.79
N LEU A 79 2.05 2.61 -6.63
CA LEU A 79 3.36 2.58 -5.97
C LEU A 79 4.37 3.43 -6.74
N PHE A 80 4.40 3.31 -8.07
CA PHE A 80 5.27 4.09 -8.93
C PHE A 80 4.96 5.60 -8.83
N ASN A 81 3.68 5.97 -8.93
CA ASN A 81 3.25 7.37 -8.78
C ASN A 81 3.68 7.97 -7.43
N LEU A 82 3.60 7.21 -6.34
CA LEU A 82 4.05 7.64 -5.02
C LEU A 82 5.56 7.88 -4.96
N ILE A 83 6.35 7.02 -5.63
CA ILE A 83 7.81 7.18 -5.71
C ILE A 83 8.17 8.43 -6.52
N PHE A 84 7.50 8.70 -7.63
CA PHE A 84 7.74 9.89 -8.47
C PHE A 84 7.32 11.18 -7.76
N LYS A 85 6.15 11.19 -7.12
CA LYS A 85 5.60 12.35 -6.39
C LYS A 85 6.19 12.56 -5.00
N ILE A 86 7.27 11.87 -4.67
CA ILE A 86 7.82 11.92 -3.32
C ILE A 86 8.36 13.30 -2.91
N LYS A 87 8.71 14.14 -3.90
CA LYS A 87 9.06 15.55 -3.68
C LYS A 87 7.85 16.36 -3.23
N GLU A 88 6.70 16.17 -3.87
CA GLU A 88 5.43 16.80 -3.48
C GLU A 88 5.01 16.35 -2.08
N MET A 89 5.11 15.05 -1.79
CA MET A 89 4.83 14.51 -0.45
C MET A 89 5.72 15.16 0.62
N ARG A 90 7.01 15.37 0.33
CA ARG A 90 7.92 16.07 1.24
C ARG A 90 7.48 17.51 1.50
N HIS A 91 7.07 18.21 0.44
CA HIS A 91 6.58 19.58 0.55
C HIS A 91 5.32 19.66 1.42
N MET A 92 4.37 18.74 1.22
CA MET A 92 3.16 18.65 2.06
C MET A 92 3.49 18.42 3.54
N PHE A 93 4.44 17.53 3.85
CA PHE A 93 4.87 17.32 5.23
C PHE A 93 5.54 18.55 5.85
N SER A 94 6.33 19.29 5.06
CA SER A 94 6.91 20.56 5.52
C SER A 94 5.84 21.62 5.77
N LEU A 95 4.79 21.67 4.96
CA LEU A 95 3.66 22.57 5.15
C LEU A 95 2.89 22.24 6.43
N ILE A 96 2.65 20.95 6.70
CA ILE A 96 2.02 20.49 7.95
C ILE A 96 2.84 20.92 9.17
N GLU A 97 4.17 20.78 9.10
CA GLU A 97 5.05 21.23 10.17
C GLU A 97 4.97 22.76 10.38
N TYR A 98 4.93 23.52 9.29
CA TYR A 98 4.75 24.98 9.35
C TYR A 98 3.42 25.37 9.98
N HIS A 99 2.30 24.79 9.55
CA HIS A 99 0.99 25.06 10.11
C HIS A 99 0.92 24.74 11.60
N TRP A 100 1.56 23.65 12.03
CA TRP A 100 1.60 23.29 13.46
C TRP A 100 2.36 24.29 14.32
N HIS A 101 3.29 25.05 13.74
CA HIS A 101 4.02 26.10 14.44
C HIS A 101 3.26 27.43 14.44
N VAL A 102 2.52 27.73 13.37
CA VAL A 102 1.76 28.98 13.24
C VAL A 102 0.48 28.95 14.07
N PHE A 103 -0.21 27.81 14.13
CA PHE A 103 -1.46 27.68 14.87
C PHE A 103 -1.19 27.44 16.36
N THR A 104 -1.19 28.52 17.13
CA THR A 104 -1.00 28.49 18.59
C THR A 104 -2.32 28.55 19.37
N ASN A 105 -3.43 28.87 18.69
CA ASN A 105 -4.74 28.97 19.32
C ASN A 105 -5.30 27.59 19.69
N SER A 106 -5.96 27.47 20.84
CA SER A 106 -6.46 26.19 21.36
C SER A 106 -7.48 25.55 20.42
N THR A 107 -8.37 26.34 19.81
CA THR A 107 -9.38 25.85 18.84
C THR A 107 -8.74 25.30 17.57
N ASP A 108 -7.73 25.97 17.02
CA ASP A 108 -7.06 25.54 15.79
C ASP A 108 -6.29 24.23 16.02
N VAL A 109 -5.64 24.11 17.18
CA VAL A 109 -4.94 22.87 17.58
C VAL A 109 -5.91 21.71 17.74
N GLU A 110 -7.11 21.93 18.32
CA GLU A 110 -8.14 20.90 18.46
C GLU A 110 -8.60 20.38 17.09
N ILE A 111 -8.89 21.28 16.15
CA ILE A 111 -9.28 20.91 14.78
C ILE A 111 -8.17 20.07 14.13
N MET A 112 -6.92 20.50 14.22
CA MET A 112 -5.81 19.76 13.65
C MET A 112 -5.65 18.36 14.28
N GLN A 113 -5.90 18.21 15.59
CA GLN A 113 -5.87 16.91 16.26
C GLN A 113 -6.99 15.98 15.78
N ASP A 114 -8.18 16.51 15.53
CA ASP A 114 -9.30 15.71 15.00
C ASP A 114 -8.97 15.18 13.60
N TYR A 115 -8.45 16.04 12.71
CA TYR A 115 -7.98 15.63 11.38
C TYR A 115 -6.90 14.53 11.43
N VAL A 116 -5.93 14.64 12.33
CA VAL A 116 -4.92 13.59 12.52
C VAL A 116 -5.57 12.29 12.96
N THR A 117 -6.52 12.36 13.89
CA THR A 117 -7.19 11.18 14.45
C THR A 117 -8.04 10.49 13.39
N PHE A 118 -8.78 11.26 12.59
CA PHE A 118 -9.51 10.78 11.43
C PHE A 118 -8.57 10.14 10.40
N GLY A 119 -7.50 10.83 10.01
CA GLY A 119 -6.51 10.31 9.07
C GLY A 119 -5.90 8.99 9.54
N ARG A 120 -5.61 8.85 10.83
CA ARG A 120 -5.12 7.60 11.43
C ARG A 120 -6.14 6.47 11.28
N LYS A 121 -7.44 6.73 11.52
CA LYS A 121 -8.51 5.72 11.35
C LYS A 121 -8.57 5.26 9.89
N VAL A 122 -8.51 6.19 8.94
CA VAL A 122 -8.52 5.90 7.50
C VAL A 122 -7.32 5.03 7.10
N VAL A 123 -6.11 5.37 7.54
CA VAL A 123 -4.91 4.59 7.22
C VAL A 123 -4.98 3.17 7.80
N ILE A 124 -5.44 3.02 9.05
CA ILE A 124 -5.63 1.70 9.67
C ILE A 124 -6.68 0.89 8.91
N PHE A 125 -7.80 1.51 8.54
CA PHE A 125 -8.85 0.86 7.76
C PHE A 125 -8.30 0.40 6.41
N TYR A 126 -7.60 1.26 5.68
CA TYR A 126 -7.01 0.93 4.39
C TYR A 126 -5.98 -0.22 4.50
N ALA A 127 -5.08 -0.15 5.48
CA ALA A 127 -4.07 -1.20 5.71
C ALA A 127 -4.68 -2.56 6.04
N LYS A 128 -5.77 -2.58 6.84
CA LYS A 128 -6.50 -3.82 7.14
C LYS A 128 -7.13 -4.41 5.87
N ASN A 129 -7.78 -3.59 5.06
CA ASN A 129 -8.42 -4.05 3.82
C ASN A 129 -7.40 -4.56 2.81
N GLN A 130 -6.27 -3.87 2.63
CA GLN A 130 -5.25 -4.30 1.67
C GLN A 130 -4.61 -5.64 2.07
N LYS A 131 -4.29 -5.84 3.36
CA LYS A 131 -3.79 -7.13 3.85
C LYS A 131 -4.82 -8.24 3.67
N ARG A 132 -6.10 -7.96 3.96
CA ARG A 132 -7.19 -8.93 3.79
C ARG A 132 -7.40 -9.32 2.33
N GLY A 133 -7.34 -8.34 1.41
CA GLY A 133 -7.42 -8.57 -0.03
C GLY A 133 -6.27 -9.43 -0.55
N ALA A 134 -5.03 -9.08 -0.22
CA ALA A 134 -3.85 -9.86 -0.64
C ALA A 134 -3.88 -11.30 -0.11
N VAL A 135 -4.26 -11.50 1.16
CA VAL A 135 -4.40 -12.84 1.74
C VAL A 135 -5.52 -13.63 1.06
N SER A 136 -6.64 -12.99 0.73
CA SER A 136 -7.74 -13.65 0.02
C SER A 136 -7.36 -14.09 -1.38
N ILE A 137 -6.63 -13.25 -2.14
CA ILE A 137 -6.15 -13.57 -3.48
C ILE A 137 -5.15 -14.73 -3.42
N CYS A 138 -4.17 -14.66 -2.50
CA CYS A 138 -3.19 -15.73 -2.32
C CYS A 138 -3.84 -17.05 -1.88
N LEU A 139 -4.77 -17.02 -0.92
CA LEU A 139 -5.42 -18.23 -0.41
C LEU A 139 -6.32 -18.87 -1.48
N ASN A 140 -7.09 -18.07 -2.23
CA ASN A 140 -7.93 -18.58 -3.32
C ASN A 140 -7.09 -19.14 -4.47
N GLY A 141 -6.00 -18.46 -4.83
CA GLY A 141 -5.05 -18.96 -5.83
C GLY A 141 -4.43 -20.31 -5.44
N PHE A 142 -3.99 -20.43 -4.18
CA PHE A 142 -3.37 -21.64 -3.64
C PHE A 142 -4.37 -22.80 -3.47
N LEU A 143 -5.55 -22.53 -2.92
CA LEU A 143 -6.61 -23.54 -2.77
C LEU A 143 -7.07 -24.08 -4.13
N LYS A 144 -7.30 -23.20 -5.12
CA LYS A 144 -7.67 -23.65 -6.47
C LYS A 144 -6.56 -24.45 -7.14
N GLN A 145 -5.28 -24.15 -6.88
CA GLN A 145 -4.15 -24.92 -7.43
C GLN A 145 -4.07 -26.33 -6.82
N ILE A 146 -4.34 -26.47 -5.51
CA ILE A 146 -4.44 -27.77 -4.83
C ILE A 146 -5.65 -28.57 -5.33
N PHE A 147 -6.81 -27.92 -5.51
CA PHE A 147 -8.02 -28.59 -6.01
C PHE A 147 -7.86 -29.06 -7.46
N LEU A 148 -7.28 -28.24 -8.34
CA LEU A 148 -6.98 -28.63 -9.73
C LEU A 148 -5.94 -29.76 -9.78
N SER A 149 -4.92 -29.74 -8.92
CA SER A 149 -3.91 -30.81 -8.80
C SER A 149 -4.47 -32.14 -8.24
N LYS A 150 -5.62 -32.13 -7.57
CA LYS A 150 -6.29 -33.33 -7.05
C LYS A 150 -7.34 -33.94 -7.99
N ASN A 151 -7.79 -33.17 -8.98
CA ASN A 151 -8.80 -33.58 -9.96
C ASN A 151 -8.21 -33.97 -11.33
N LYS A 152 -6.88 -34.10 -11.42
CA LYS A 152 -6.13 -34.57 -12.58
C LYS A 152 -5.49 -35.90 -12.22
#